data_AF-A0A661CD76-F1
#
_entry.id   AF-A0A661CD76-F1
#
_cell.length_a   1.000
_cell.length_b   1.000
_cell.length_c   1.000
_cell.angle_alpha   90.00
_cell.angle_beta   90.00
_cell.angle_gamma   90.00
#
_symmetry.space_group_name_H-M   'P 1'
#
loop_
_entity.id
_entity.type
_entity.pdbx_description
1 polymer ?
#
loop_
_entity_poly.entity_id
_entity_poly.type
_entity_poly.pdbx_seq_one_letter_code
_entity_poly.pdbx_strand_id
1 'polypeptide(L)'
;MLLIFYLPATESRFLLDDYSTLTGLTEIDESGIVNYVLGGFTGPTGRPISLLSFAIQADAWPDNPAAFKILNLAIHAANAFLLLLITLKLSSYSNFGKKEKTIFSYTVFLLWLFHPLHHSTIFYATQRMTELTAFFTLLTVYFYLNFRPKLADRKSVKLLFVITIGVLSGTCLSILSKENGILTLVYIFIIEITVLSHLRNTVMTRNWLNILLLTPVVMLVLYFISTYGNTLQGYEYRSYGILDRLVTQVDVIFEYLRMVLLPRYSDFTFYHDDYRVIKDISAAPFILVKVVLLACVIIFSIIYRRKLPFICFGLLWFFCGHALESSHLNLEMFFEHRNYLPSYGLIVFFVWSVFSLYKYYNIKLIVLSLLLVFIINISTVSILQIRLWQDPYRQVIEWVRLNPDSINAMTDLATNYTFLGNYTKAKSVYEQLSILTPDSVATDIQQIKLLNCYENTEIDDKQWQEIIEKSESAISFKLREVASLDSLVSIIIEDKCKNINLDALLLFMNTLIKNPSFSPHRPYLYEFMATIELYKGDIYSSLNNIRNALMLWDKPSYRIYEIRLLLMLDDKDTASEKIRAFKNKYYSNIHKKIRYKKILNTLEDRINN
;
A
#
# COMPACT_ATOMS: atom_id res chain seq x y z
N MET A 1 -12.79 16.12 -20.90
CA MET A 1 -13.74 15.49 -19.97
C MET A 1 -13.03 14.87 -18.77
N LEU A 2 -12.14 13.88 -18.95
CA LEU A 2 -11.38 13.24 -17.86
C LEU A 2 -10.61 14.24 -16.98
N LEU A 3 -9.82 15.14 -17.60
CA LEU A 3 -9.10 16.18 -16.88
C LEU A 3 -10.06 17.09 -16.09
N ILE A 4 -11.14 17.58 -16.71
CA ILE A 4 -12.13 18.44 -16.04
C ILE A 4 -12.74 17.73 -14.81
N PHE A 5 -12.94 16.42 -14.89
CA PHE A 5 -13.51 15.63 -13.81
C PHE A 5 -12.54 15.47 -12.63
N TYR A 6 -11.29 15.06 -12.89
CA TYR A 6 -10.33 14.68 -11.84
C TYR A 6 -9.39 15.80 -11.38
N LEU A 7 -9.14 16.81 -12.20
CA LEU A 7 -8.18 17.89 -11.92
C LEU A 7 -8.44 18.63 -10.58
N PRO A 8 -9.70 18.91 -10.17
CA PRO A 8 -9.94 19.59 -8.89
C PRO A 8 -9.37 18.86 -7.66
N ALA A 9 -9.21 17.53 -7.73
CA ALA A 9 -8.73 16.71 -6.61
C ALA A 9 -7.23 16.37 -6.70
N THR A 10 -6.52 16.77 -7.77
CA THR A 10 -5.07 16.52 -7.87
C THR A 10 -4.25 17.35 -6.90
N GLU A 11 -4.78 18.46 -6.38
CA GLU A 11 -4.11 19.29 -5.36
C GLU A 11 -4.26 18.75 -3.94
N SER A 12 -4.97 17.63 -3.76
CA SER A 12 -5.06 16.98 -2.44
C SER A 12 -3.69 16.71 -1.85
N ARG A 13 -3.58 16.72 -0.52
CA ARG A 13 -2.31 16.47 0.19
C ARG A 13 -1.82 15.02 0.03
N PHE A 14 -0.55 14.78 0.37
CA PHE A 14 -0.01 13.43 0.54
C PHE A 14 -0.59 12.75 1.78
N LEU A 15 -0.76 11.42 1.70
CA LEU A 15 -1.41 10.60 2.73
C LEU A 15 -0.51 9.40 3.10
N LEU A 16 -0.59 8.94 4.35
CA LEU A 16 0.00 7.67 4.82
C LEU A 16 1.40 7.38 4.26
N ASP A 17 1.54 6.31 3.46
CA ASP A 17 2.80 5.79 2.95
C ASP A 17 3.45 6.73 1.92
N ASP A 18 2.76 7.77 1.47
CA ASP A 18 3.36 8.81 0.62
C ASP A 18 4.58 9.42 1.31
N TYR A 19 4.47 9.74 2.60
CA TYR A 19 5.62 10.26 3.35
C TYR A 19 6.73 9.22 3.46
N SER A 20 6.45 8.02 3.96
CA SER A 20 7.49 7.01 4.16
C SER A 20 8.18 6.58 2.86
N THR A 21 7.46 6.56 1.74
CA THR A 21 7.99 6.17 0.43
C THR A 21 8.74 7.31 -0.27
N LEU A 22 8.23 8.54 -0.18
CA LEU A 22 8.71 9.67 -0.97
C LEU A 22 9.71 10.55 -0.20
N THR A 23 9.81 10.46 1.13
CA THR A 23 10.80 11.24 1.92
C THR A 23 12.22 11.04 1.42
N GLY A 24 12.59 9.84 0.93
CA GLY A 24 13.92 9.61 0.35
C GLY A 24 14.23 10.42 -0.91
N LEU A 25 13.24 11.07 -1.53
CA LEU A 25 13.45 11.96 -2.69
C LEU A 25 14.27 13.21 -2.32
N THR A 26 14.19 13.69 -1.07
CA THR A 26 14.93 14.90 -0.63
C THR A 26 16.44 14.71 -0.67
N GLU A 27 16.91 13.46 -0.53
CA GLU A 27 18.33 13.12 -0.51
C GLU A 27 18.83 12.63 -1.89
N ILE A 28 18.03 12.71 -2.96
CA ILE A 28 18.42 12.15 -4.27
C ILE A 28 19.64 12.85 -4.86
N ASP A 29 19.77 14.17 -4.72
CA ASP A 29 20.92 14.90 -5.26
C ASP A 29 22.23 14.48 -4.58
N GLU A 30 22.18 14.17 -3.29
CA GLU A 30 23.35 13.76 -2.52
C GLU A 30 23.67 12.27 -2.63
N SER A 31 22.63 11.43 -2.63
CA SER A 31 22.72 9.97 -2.58
C SER A 31 22.70 9.33 -3.98
N GLY A 32 22.15 10.02 -4.97
CA GLY A 32 21.99 9.57 -6.36
C GLY A 32 20.72 8.72 -6.57
N ILE A 33 20.06 8.92 -7.72
CA ILE A 33 18.83 8.23 -8.14
C ILE A 33 18.92 6.70 -8.00
N VAL A 34 20.07 6.11 -8.37
CA VAL A 34 20.27 4.64 -8.30
C VAL A 34 20.13 4.11 -6.87
N ASN A 35 20.60 4.87 -5.88
CA ASN A 35 20.51 4.47 -4.48
C ASN A 35 19.08 4.55 -3.96
N TYR A 36 18.31 5.56 -4.37
CA TYR A 36 16.88 5.64 -4.06
C TYR A 36 16.11 4.46 -4.68
N VAL A 37 16.33 4.21 -5.97
CA VAL A 37 15.59 3.19 -6.74
C VAL A 37 15.92 1.75 -6.30
N LEU A 38 17.21 1.42 -6.11
CA LEU A 38 17.64 0.07 -5.72
C LEU A 38 17.70 -0.14 -4.21
N GLY A 39 17.75 0.94 -3.43
CA GLY A 39 17.71 0.91 -1.97
C GLY A 39 16.30 0.87 -1.38
N GLY A 40 15.27 0.87 -2.23
CA GLY A 40 13.86 0.85 -1.86
C GLY A 40 13.49 -0.27 -0.90
N PHE A 41 12.70 0.06 0.12
CA PHE A 41 12.18 -0.87 1.13
C PHE A 41 10.67 -1.10 1.03
N THR A 42 10.03 -0.59 -0.02
CA THR A 42 8.56 -0.60 -0.21
C THR A 42 8.05 -1.97 -0.66
N GLY A 43 8.40 -3.04 0.04
CA GLY A 43 8.03 -4.43 -0.28
C GLY A 43 9.24 -5.32 -0.59
N PRO A 44 9.03 -6.65 -0.66
CA PRO A 44 10.11 -7.63 -0.85
C PRO A 44 10.87 -7.49 -2.17
N THR A 45 10.26 -6.88 -3.19
CA THR A 45 10.90 -6.64 -4.50
C THR A 45 11.66 -5.31 -4.57
N GLY A 46 11.51 -4.43 -3.59
CA GLY A 46 12.00 -3.05 -3.63
C GLY A 46 11.27 -2.12 -4.62
N ARG A 47 10.41 -2.66 -5.50
CA ARG A 47 9.58 -1.93 -6.49
C ARG A 47 10.33 -0.88 -7.34
N PRO A 48 11.46 -1.24 -7.99
CA PRO A 48 12.34 -0.27 -8.64
C PRO A 48 11.70 0.49 -9.80
N ILE A 49 10.75 -0.10 -10.54
CA ILE A 49 10.08 0.62 -11.65
C ILE A 49 9.20 1.75 -11.10
N SER A 50 8.53 1.49 -9.99
CA SER A 50 7.71 2.50 -9.33
C SER A 50 8.56 3.58 -8.67
N LEU A 51 9.62 3.21 -7.95
CA LEU A 51 10.55 4.18 -7.36
C LEU A 51 11.25 5.04 -8.42
N LEU A 52 11.64 4.45 -9.56
CA LEU A 52 12.18 5.22 -10.68
C LEU A 52 11.18 6.27 -11.18
N SER A 53 9.90 5.91 -11.28
CA SER A 53 8.86 6.86 -11.69
C SER A 53 8.69 8.04 -10.71
N PHE A 54 8.94 7.82 -9.42
CA PHE A 54 8.94 8.89 -8.41
C PHE A 54 10.23 9.72 -8.46
N ALA A 55 11.38 9.08 -8.66
CA ALA A 55 12.68 9.74 -8.73
C ALA A 55 12.75 10.76 -9.88
N ILE A 56 12.06 10.51 -10.99
CA ILE A 56 11.94 11.47 -12.11
C ILE A 56 11.22 12.76 -11.69
N GLN A 57 10.46 12.73 -10.59
CA GLN A 57 9.71 13.87 -10.04
C GLN A 57 10.28 14.34 -8.70
N ALA A 58 11.57 14.08 -8.42
CA ALA A 58 12.20 14.48 -7.17
C ALA A 58 12.04 15.97 -6.88
N ASP A 59 12.22 16.83 -7.90
CA ASP A 59 12.09 18.30 -7.79
C ASP A 59 10.68 18.78 -7.35
N ALA A 60 9.66 17.96 -7.52
CA ALA A 60 8.29 18.30 -7.12
C ALA A 60 8.00 17.93 -5.65
N TRP A 61 8.86 17.14 -5.02
CA TRP A 61 8.68 16.71 -3.63
C TRP A 61 9.32 17.70 -2.65
N PRO A 62 8.69 18.00 -1.51
CA PRO A 62 7.33 17.62 -1.07
C PRO A 62 6.25 18.64 -1.47
N ASP A 63 6.61 19.75 -2.10
CA ASP A 63 5.75 20.95 -2.17
C ASP A 63 4.68 20.91 -3.27
N ASN A 64 4.78 20.00 -4.23
CA ASN A 64 3.85 19.93 -5.36
C ASN A 64 3.18 18.53 -5.50
N PRO A 65 2.16 18.22 -4.67
CA PRO A 65 1.39 16.99 -4.77
C PRO A 65 0.70 16.78 -6.13
N ALA A 66 0.30 17.88 -6.77
CA ALA A 66 -0.39 17.84 -8.06
C ALA A 66 0.46 17.21 -9.16
N ALA A 67 1.77 17.48 -9.18
CA ALA A 67 2.68 16.86 -10.15
C ALA A 67 2.65 15.31 -10.08
N PHE A 68 2.57 14.75 -8.88
CA PHE A 68 2.51 13.30 -8.69
C PHE A 68 1.16 12.73 -9.13
N LYS A 69 0.06 13.40 -8.76
CA LYS A 69 -1.31 12.93 -9.01
C LYS A 69 -1.75 13.13 -10.45
N ILE A 70 -1.22 14.12 -11.15
CA ILE A 70 -1.41 14.29 -12.60
C ILE A 70 -0.77 13.13 -13.37
N LEU A 71 0.43 12.69 -12.97
CA LEU A 71 1.07 11.52 -13.59
C LEU A 71 0.25 10.24 -13.31
N ASN A 72 -0.24 10.06 -12.09
CA ASN A 72 -1.15 8.95 -11.77
C ASN A 72 -2.39 8.99 -12.67
N LEU A 73 -3.04 10.15 -12.77
CA LEU A 73 -4.18 10.34 -13.65
C LEU A 73 -3.88 10.02 -15.14
N ALA A 74 -2.68 10.34 -15.61
CA ALA A 74 -2.25 9.99 -16.97
C ALA A 74 -2.07 8.48 -17.14
N ILE A 75 -1.48 7.78 -16.15
CA ILE A 75 -1.35 6.32 -16.14
C ILE A 75 -2.73 5.67 -16.06
N HIS A 76 -3.64 6.19 -15.24
CA HIS A 76 -5.03 5.77 -15.16
C HIS A 76 -5.76 5.88 -16.51
N ALA A 77 -5.60 7.01 -17.20
CA ALA A 77 -6.17 7.19 -18.54
C ALA A 77 -5.58 6.20 -19.56
N ALA A 78 -4.26 5.92 -19.48
CA ALA A 78 -3.62 4.92 -20.33
C ALA A 78 -4.12 3.49 -20.04
N ASN A 79 -4.32 3.15 -18.76
CA ASN A 79 -4.92 1.89 -18.34
C ASN A 79 -6.35 1.73 -18.87
N ALA A 80 -7.18 2.76 -18.72
CA ALA A 80 -8.54 2.76 -19.25
C ALA A 80 -8.54 2.59 -20.78
N PHE A 81 -7.64 3.25 -21.49
CA PHE A 81 -7.50 3.09 -22.93
C PHE A 81 -7.10 1.67 -23.33
N LEU A 82 -6.14 1.05 -22.63
CA LEU A 82 -5.78 -0.34 -22.84
C LEU A 82 -6.97 -1.28 -22.57
N LEU A 83 -7.75 -1.03 -21.52
CA LEU A 83 -8.96 -1.78 -21.24
C LEU A 83 -9.97 -1.67 -22.38
N LEU A 84 -10.21 -0.48 -22.93
CA LEU A 84 -11.07 -0.31 -24.11
C LEU A 84 -10.58 -1.18 -25.29
N LEU A 85 -9.28 -1.16 -25.58
CA LEU A 85 -8.70 -1.97 -26.65
C LEU A 85 -8.84 -3.48 -26.38
N ILE A 86 -8.63 -3.91 -25.14
CA ILE A 86 -8.79 -5.29 -24.70
C ILE A 86 -10.26 -5.70 -24.81
N THR A 87 -11.21 -4.91 -24.31
CA THR A 87 -12.64 -5.22 -24.38
C THR A 87 -13.12 -5.28 -25.83
N LEU A 88 -12.64 -4.41 -26.72
CA LEU A 88 -12.92 -4.49 -28.16
C LEU A 88 -12.42 -5.81 -28.74
N LYS A 89 -11.20 -6.24 -28.39
CA LYS A 89 -10.64 -7.53 -28.82
C LYS A 89 -11.41 -8.72 -28.24
N LEU A 90 -11.69 -8.73 -26.94
CA LEU A 90 -12.48 -9.78 -26.30
C LEU A 90 -13.86 -9.87 -26.93
N SER A 91 -14.54 -8.74 -27.12
CA SER A 91 -15.87 -8.69 -27.73
C SER A 91 -15.90 -9.27 -29.15
N SER A 92 -14.77 -9.29 -29.88
CA SER A 92 -14.72 -9.92 -31.21
C SER A 92 -15.05 -11.42 -31.18
N TYR A 93 -14.82 -12.08 -30.04
CA TYR A 93 -15.15 -13.49 -29.77
C TYR A 93 -16.58 -13.70 -29.25
N SER A 94 -17.42 -12.66 -29.20
CA SER A 94 -18.83 -12.76 -28.84
C SER A 94 -19.74 -12.80 -30.07
N ASN A 95 -20.99 -13.24 -29.84
CA ASN A 95 -22.06 -13.28 -30.83
C ASN A 95 -22.79 -11.93 -31.01
N PHE A 96 -22.16 -10.83 -30.58
CA PHE A 96 -22.70 -9.48 -30.73
C PHE A 96 -22.48 -8.95 -32.17
N GLY A 97 -23.39 -8.09 -32.65
CA GLY A 97 -23.22 -7.33 -33.87
C GLY A 97 -22.15 -6.23 -33.71
N LYS A 98 -21.70 -5.62 -34.83
CA LYS A 98 -20.64 -4.59 -34.81
C LYS A 98 -20.97 -3.43 -33.88
N LYS A 99 -22.18 -2.87 -33.96
CA LYS A 99 -22.64 -1.78 -33.09
C LYS A 99 -22.67 -2.19 -31.62
N GLU A 100 -23.18 -3.39 -31.32
CA GLU A 100 -23.26 -3.93 -29.96
C GLU A 100 -21.88 -4.11 -29.33
N LYS A 101 -20.91 -4.65 -30.09
CA LYS A 101 -19.50 -4.79 -29.64
C LYS A 101 -18.89 -3.44 -29.26
N THR A 102 -19.13 -2.42 -30.08
CA THR A 102 -18.69 -1.05 -29.82
C THR A 102 -19.33 -0.49 -28.56
N ILE A 103 -20.67 -0.52 -28.45
CA ILE A 103 -21.38 0.02 -27.27
C ILE A 103 -20.95 -0.73 -26.00
N PHE A 104 -20.93 -2.06 -26.02
CA PHE A 104 -20.46 -2.88 -24.90
C PHE A 104 -19.07 -2.44 -24.42
N SER A 105 -18.12 -2.28 -25.35
CA SER A 105 -16.74 -1.93 -25.02
C SER A 105 -16.61 -0.52 -24.46
N TYR A 106 -17.34 0.46 -25.03
CA TYR A 106 -17.38 1.82 -24.49
C TYR A 106 -18.10 1.92 -23.14
N THR A 107 -19.16 1.14 -22.92
CA THR A 107 -19.84 1.08 -21.62
C THR A 107 -18.91 0.54 -20.53
N VAL A 108 -18.20 -0.57 -20.79
CA VAL A 108 -17.21 -1.12 -19.84
C VAL A 108 -16.09 -0.10 -19.57
N PHE A 109 -15.57 0.52 -20.62
CA PHE A 109 -14.53 1.56 -20.52
C PHE A 109 -14.97 2.74 -19.65
N LEU A 110 -16.14 3.33 -19.92
CA LEU A 110 -16.64 4.50 -19.18
C LEU A 110 -16.97 4.16 -17.73
N LEU A 111 -17.60 3.01 -17.48
CA LEU A 111 -17.93 2.57 -16.12
C LEU A 111 -16.68 2.33 -15.28
N TRP A 112 -15.63 1.73 -15.87
CA TRP A 112 -14.36 1.54 -15.16
C TRP A 112 -13.63 2.87 -14.97
N LEU A 113 -13.49 3.68 -16.02
CA LEU A 113 -12.76 4.95 -15.99
C LEU A 113 -13.28 5.95 -14.95
N PHE A 114 -14.60 5.97 -14.72
CA PHE A 114 -15.23 6.91 -13.77
C PHE A 114 -15.71 6.21 -12.49
N HIS A 115 -15.22 5.01 -12.19
CA HIS A 115 -15.66 4.29 -10.98
C HIS A 115 -15.07 4.93 -9.71
N PRO A 116 -15.88 5.21 -8.65
CA PRO A 116 -15.41 5.90 -7.45
C PRO A 116 -14.31 5.14 -6.70
N LEU A 117 -14.33 3.80 -6.79
CA LEU A 117 -13.35 2.88 -6.20
C LEU A 117 -11.90 3.10 -6.68
N HIS A 118 -11.68 3.87 -7.76
CA HIS A 118 -10.33 4.15 -8.27
C HIS A 118 -9.76 5.46 -7.75
N HIS A 119 -10.54 6.28 -7.05
CA HIS A 119 -10.10 7.59 -6.58
C HIS A 119 -8.94 7.48 -5.60
N SER A 120 -9.00 6.53 -4.66
CA SER A 120 -7.90 6.25 -3.74
C SER A 120 -6.69 5.60 -4.41
N THR A 121 -6.80 5.07 -5.64
CA THR A 121 -5.62 4.67 -6.42
C THR A 121 -4.98 5.87 -7.13
N ILE A 122 -5.79 6.80 -7.63
CA ILE A 122 -5.33 7.98 -8.38
C ILE A 122 -4.70 9.00 -7.43
N PHE A 123 -5.40 9.31 -6.32
CA PHE A 123 -5.05 10.42 -5.43
C PHE A 123 -4.18 10.03 -4.24
N TYR A 124 -3.96 8.74 -3.99
CA TYR A 124 -2.92 8.26 -3.07
C TYR A 124 -1.64 8.06 -3.90
N ALA A 125 -0.67 8.97 -3.77
CA ALA A 125 0.41 9.10 -4.76
C ALA A 125 1.21 7.80 -4.94
N THR A 126 1.51 7.12 -3.84
CA THR A 126 2.24 5.83 -3.81
C THR A 126 1.50 4.68 -4.48
N GLN A 127 0.17 4.76 -4.62
CA GLN A 127 -0.60 3.76 -5.37
C GLN A 127 -0.39 3.83 -6.89
N ARG A 128 0.46 4.75 -7.37
CA ARG A 128 1.09 4.63 -8.70
C ARG A 128 1.70 3.25 -8.93
N MET A 129 2.23 2.61 -7.88
CA MET A 129 2.73 1.24 -7.94
C MET A 129 1.65 0.28 -8.48
N THR A 130 0.42 0.40 -7.98
CA THR A 130 -0.73 -0.37 -8.42
C THR A 130 -1.13 -0.02 -9.86
N GLU A 131 -1.06 1.26 -10.25
CA GLU A 131 -1.38 1.70 -11.62
C GLU A 131 -0.35 1.23 -12.66
N LEU A 132 0.93 1.26 -12.34
CA LEU A 132 2.02 0.77 -13.21
C LEU A 132 1.96 -0.75 -13.38
N THR A 133 1.70 -1.47 -12.28
CA THR A 133 1.45 -2.92 -12.36
C THR A 133 0.26 -3.22 -13.27
N ALA A 134 -0.85 -2.48 -13.13
CA ALA A 134 -1.98 -2.62 -14.04
C ALA A 134 -1.59 -2.30 -15.50
N PHE A 135 -0.83 -1.23 -15.74
CA PHE A 135 -0.38 -0.85 -17.08
C PHE A 135 0.42 -1.93 -17.77
N PHE A 136 1.46 -2.45 -17.12
CA PHE A 136 2.27 -3.52 -17.72
C PHE A 136 1.48 -4.82 -17.85
N THR A 137 0.59 -5.13 -16.92
CA THR A 137 -0.32 -6.29 -17.02
C THR A 137 -1.24 -6.17 -18.23
N LEU A 138 -1.91 -5.03 -18.40
CA LEU A 138 -2.85 -4.76 -19.48
C LEU A 138 -2.15 -4.68 -20.84
N LEU A 139 -0.98 -4.05 -20.91
CA LEU A 139 -0.16 -4.02 -22.12
C LEU A 139 0.23 -5.44 -22.54
N THR A 140 0.60 -6.29 -21.57
CA THR A 140 0.92 -7.70 -21.81
C THR A 140 -0.29 -8.49 -22.30
N VAL A 141 -1.46 -8.31 -21.67
CA VAL A 141 -2.72 -8.93 -22.09
C VAL A 141 -3.12 -8.48 -23.51
N TYR A 142 -3.03 -7.19 -23.80
CA TYR A 142 -3.32 -6.66 -25.12
C TYR A 142 -2.36 -7.22 -26.18
N PHE A 143 -1.06 -7.24 -25.89
CA PHE A 143 -0.06 -7.88 -26.75
C PHE A 143 -0.42 -9.35 -27.01
N TYR A 144 -0.71 -10.11 -25.95
CA TYR A 144 -1.09 -11.51 -26.03
C TYR A 144 -2.30 -11.72 -26.95
N LEU A 145 -3.38 -10.96 -26.75
CA LEU A 145 -4.61 -11.03 -27.56
C LEU A 145 -4.38 -10.71 -29.05
N ASN A 146 -3.34 -9.95 -29.41
CA ASN A 146 -3.02 -9.63 -30.80
C ASN A 146 -2.20 -10.70 -31.52
N PHE A 147 -1.35 -11.45 -30.80
CA PHE A 147 -0.46 -12.44 -31.39
C PHE A 147 -0.95 -13.89 -31.24
N ARG A 148 -1.68 -14.18 -30.16
CA ARG A 148 -2.18 -15.52 -29.85
C ARG A 148 -3.10 -16.13 -30.92
N PRO A 149 -4.03 -15.38 -31.56
CA PRO A 149 -4.86 -15.92 -32.64
C PRO A 149 -4.03 -16.28 -33.87
N LYS A 150 -3.04 -15.44 -34.21
CA LYS A 150 -2.11 -15.71 -35.32
C LYS A 150 -1.33 -17.01 -35.10
N LEU A 151 -1.02 -17.37 -33.86
CA LEU A 151 -0.36 -18.65 -33.53
C LEU A 151 -1.30 -19.85 -33.71
N ALA A 152 -2.60 -19.67 -33.47
CA ALA A 152 -3.59 -20.71 -33.72
C ALA A 152 -3.76 -20.98 -35.23
N ASP A 153 -3.69 -19.93 -36.05
CA ASP A 153 -3.82 -20.04 -37.52
C ASP A 153 -2.56 -20.59 -38.20
N ARG A 154 -1.37 -20.22 -37.71
CA ARG A 154 -0.08 -20.69 -38.24
C ARG A 154 0.82 -21.25 -37.15
N LYS A 155 1.27 -22.50 -37.34
CA LYS A 155 2.30 -23.10 -36.48
C LYS A 155 3.63 -22.38 -36.71
N SER A 156 4.09 -21.58 -35.74
CA SER A 156 5.32 -20.80 -35.87
C SER A 156 6.08 -20.74 -34.53
N VAL A 157 7.26 -21.36 -34.50
CA VAL A 157 8.18 -21.30 -33.34
C VAL A 157 8.65 -19.86 -33.10
N LYS A 158 8.93 -19.09 -34.17
CA LYS A 158 9.28 -17.67 -34.07
C LYS A 158 8.19 -16.87 -33.38
N LEU A 159 6.93 -17.12 -33.72
CA LEU A 159 5.80 -16.44 -33.08
C LEU A 159 5.64 -16.86 -31.61
N LEU A 160 5.81 -18.14 -31.30
CA LEU A 160 5.81 -18.63 -29.92
C LEU A 160 6.90 -17.96 -29.07
N PHE A 161 8.11 -17.82 -29.62
CA PHE A 161 9.23 -17.14 -28.97
C PHE A 161 8.93 -15.65 -28.71
N VAL A 162 8.39 -14.95 -29.71
CA VAL A 162 7.96 -13.55 -29.57
C VAL A 162 6.89 -13.40 -28.49
N ILE A 163 5.89 -14.28 -28.45
CA ILE A 163 4.86 -14.25 -27.42
C ILE A 163 5.48 -14.51 -26.04
N THR A 164 6.39 -15.48 -25.93
CA THR A 164 7.05 -15.82 -24.66
C THR A 164 7.84 -14.64 -24.10
N ILE A 165 8.70 -14.01 -24.92
CA ILE A 165 9.49 -12.86 -24.48
C ILE A 165 8.57 -11.69 -24.10
N GLY A 166 7.56 -11.39 -24.91
CA GLY A 166 6.62 -10.29 -24.61
C GLY A 166 5.87 -10.52 -23.30
N VAL A 167 5.42 -11.75 -23.05
CA VAL A 167 4.72 -12.09 -21.80
C VAL A 167 5.65 -12.05 -20.59
N LEU A 168 6.86 -12.62 -20.69
CA LEU A 168 7.81 -12.65 -19.58
C LEU A 168 8.36 -11.27 -19.25
N SER A 169 8.69 -10.46 -20.26
CA SER A 169 9.17 -9.08 -20.06
C SER A 169 8.10 -8.19 -19.44
N GLY A 170 6.87 -8.23 -19.97
CA GLY A 170 5.77 -7.46 -19.41
C GLY A 170 5.37 -7.90 -17.99
N THR A 171 5.40 -9.20 -17.71
CA THR A 171 5.20 -9.72 -16.34
C THR A 171 6.32 -9.25 -15.41
N CYS A 172 7.58 -9.27 -15.87
CA CYS A 172 8.71 -8.80 -15.08
C CYS A 172 8.55 -7.32 -14.71
N LEU A 173 8.22 -6.45 -15.67
CA LEU A 173 7.96 -5.03 -15.41
C LEU A 173 6.79 -4.82 -14.45
N SER A 174 5.75 -5.64 -14.56
CA SER A 174 4.60 -5.64 -13.65
C SER A 174 5.01 -5.99 -12.21
N ILE A 175 5.82 -7.04 -12.01
CA ILE A 175 6.36 -7.47 -10.70
C ILE A 175 7.28 -6.40 -10.10
N LEU A 176 8.16 -5.81 -10.92
CA LEU A 176 9.09 -4.77 -10.49
C LEU A 176 8.39 -3.44 -10.19
N SER A 177 7.10 -3.30 -10.53
CA SER A 177 6.25 -2.18 -10.13
C SER A 177 5.55 -2.47 -8.79
N LYS A 178 5.03 -3.69 -8.61
CA LYS A 178 4.43 -4.21 -7.37
C LYS A 178 4.33 -5.74 -7.43
N GLU A 179 4.42 -6.40 -6.28
CA GLU A 179 4.49 -7.86 -6.14
C GLU A 179 3.30 -8.60 -6.80
N ASN A 180 2.10 -8.01 -6.76
CA ASN A 180 0.90 -8.59 -7.35
C ASN A 180 0.93 -8.64 -8.90
N GLY A 181 1.94 -8.05 -9.54
CA GLY A 181 2.17 -8.16 -10.99
C GLY A 181 2.40 -9.58 -11.49
N ILE A 182 2.77 -10.52 -10.60
CA ILE A 182 2.84 -11.96 -10.92
C ILE A 182 1.50 -12.52 -11.45
N LEU A 183 0.39 -11.91 -11.05
CA LEU A 183 -0.96 -12.31 -11.49
C LEU A 183 -1.21 -12.08 -12.99
N THR A 184 -0.34 -11.33 -13.69
CA THR A 184 -0.37 -11.17 -15.16
C THR A 184 -0.51 -12.52 -15.88
N LEU A 185 0.22 -13.53 -15.42
CA LEU A 185 0.23 -14.85 -16.03
C LEU A 185 -1.08 -15.60 -15.75
N VAL A 186 -1.67 -15.40 -14.56
CA VAL A 186 -2.97 -15.96 -14.20
C VAL A 186 -4.10 -15.29 -15.00
N TYR A 187 -4.03 -13.98 -15.24
CA TYR A 187 -4.98 -13.28 -16.13
C TYR A 187 -4.92 -13.81 -17.58
N ILE A 188 -3.73 -14.06 -18.12
CA ILE A 188 -3.57 -14.72 -19.42
C ILE A 188 -4.20 -16.12 -19.41
N PHE A 189 -3.97 -16.91 -18.34
CA PHE A 189 -4.58 -18.23 -18.20
C PHE A 189 -6.10 -18.17 -18.21
N ILE A 190 -6.68 -17.23 -17.47
CA ILE A 190 -8.14 -17.03 -17.41
C ILE A 190 -8.68 -16.74 -18.81
N ILE A 191 -8.03 -15.86 -19.58
CA ILE A 191 -8.40 -15.57 -20.97
C ILE A 191 -8.34 -16.83 -21.84
N GLU A 192 -7.28 -17.64 -21.72
CA GLU A 192 -7.11 -18.89 -22.47
C GLU A 192 -8.20 -19.93 -22.17
N ILE A 193 -8.56 -20.12 -20.90
CA ILE A 193 -9.53 -21.16 -20.52
C ILE A 193 -11.00 -20.70 -20.69
N THR A 194 -11.24 -19.40 -20.86
CA THR A 194 -12.57 -18.81 -21.05
C THR A 194 -12.76 -18.36 -22.50
N VAL A 195 -12.46 -17.08 -22.81
CA VAL A 195 -12.76 -16.42 -24.07
C VAL A 195 -12.04 -17.06 -25.24
N LEU A 196 -10.77 -17.45 -25.10
CA LEU A 196 -9.97 -18.07 -26.17
C LEU A 196 -10.04 -19.60 -26.18
N SER A 197 -10.89 -20.22 -25.37
CA SER A 197 -10.94 -21.68 -25.19
C SER A 197 -11.27 -22.48 -26.46
N HIS A 198 -11.82 -21.82 -27.48
CA HIS A 198 -12.18 -22.36 -28.79
C HIS A 198 -11.03 -22.29 -29.81
N LEU A 199 -9.96 -21.55 -29.51
CA LEU A 199 -8.79 -21.48 -30.39
C LEU A 199 -8.08 -22.83 -30.45
N ARG A 200 -7.58 -23.17 -31.64
CA ARG A 200 -6.85 -24.41 -31.87
C ARG A 200 -5.51 -24.40 -31.13
N ASN A 201 -5.23 -25.48 -30.40
CA ASN A 201 -3.95 -25.69 -29.72
C ASN A 201 -3.21 -26.87 -30.35
N THR A 202 -1.97 -26.62 -30.79
CA THR A 202 -1.03 -27.70 -31.10
C THR A 202 -0.48 -28.31 -29.80
N VAL A 203 0.11 -29.51 -29.88
CA VAL A 203 0.79 -30.14 -28.72
C VAL A 203 1.86 -29.19 -28.16
N MET A 204 2.64 -28.56 -29.04
CA MET A 204 3.65 -27.57 -28.65
C MET A 204 3.04 -26.37 -27.92
N THR A 205 1.97 -25.77 -28.47
CA THR A 205 1.30 -24.61 -27.84
C THR A 205 0.69 -24.98 -26.50
N ARG A 206 0.08 -26.17 -26.40
CA ARG A 206 -0.49 -26.67 -25.15
C ARG A 206 0.57 -26.88 -24.07
N ASN A 207 1.68 -27.52 -24.42
CA ASN A 207 2.78 -27.74 -23.47
C ASN A 207 3.42 -26.41 -23.05
N TRP A 208 3.61 -25.48 -23.99
CA TRP A 208 4.11 -24.14 -23.69
C TRP A 208 3.17 -23.36 -22.77
N LEU A 209 1.86 -23.37 -23.03
CA LEU A 209 0.86 -22.77 -22.13
C LEU A 209 0.93 -23.40 -20.75
N ASN A 210 0.99 -24.73 -20.66
CA ASN A 210 1.12 -25.40 -19.36
C ASN A 210 2.39 -24.96 -18.62
N ILE A 211 3.54 -24.87 -19.29
CA ILE A 211 4.78 -24.40 -18.65
C ILE A 211 4.66 -22.94 -18.21
N LEU A 212 4.27 -22.05 -19.12
CA LEU A 212 4.13 -20.61 -18.85
C LEU A 212 3.17 -20.33 -17.70
N LEU A 213 2.17 -21.19 -17.48
CA LEU A 213 1.09 -20.97 -16.51
C LEU A 213 1.25 -21.78 -15.22
N LEU A 214 1.86 -22.98 -15.26
CA LEU A 214 2.14 -23.77 -14.06
C LEU A 214 3.37 -23.25 -13.33
N THR A 215 4.41 -22.81 -14.03
CA THR A 215 5.63 -22.31 -13.38
C THR A 215 5.34 -21.15 -12.41
N PRO A 216 4.54 -20.12 -12.75
CA PRO A 216 4.23 -19.02 -11.83
C PRO A 216 3.40 -19.46 -10.63
N VAL A 217 2.46 -20.40 -10.82
CA VAL A 217 1.66 -20.97 -9.72
C VAL A 217 2.57 -21.72 -8.75
N VAL A 218 3.47 -22.55 -9.28
CA VAL A 218 4.46 -23.27 -8.47
C VAL A 218 5.39 -22.28 -7.75
N MET A 219 5.90 -21.26 -8.45
CA MET A 219 6.75 -20.22 -7.86
C MET A 219 6.03 -19.44 -6.77
N LEU A 220 4.76 -19.09 -6.96
CA LEU A 220 3.94 -18.40 -5.97
C LEU A 220 3.71 -19.27 -4.72
N VAL A 221 3.42 -20.56 -4.92
CA VAL A 221 3.28 -21.53 -3.82
C VAL A 221 4.60 -21.69 -3.06
N LEU A 222 5.72 -21.85 -3.77
CA LEU A 222 7.06 -21.93 -3.17
C LEU A 222 7.41 -20.66 -2.40
N TYR A 223 7.09 -19.49 -2.96
CA TYR A 223 7.26 -18.21 -2.28
C TYR A 223 6.48 -18.19 -0.97
N PHE A 224 5.18 -18.51 -0.99
CA PHE A 224 4.36 -18.56 0.21
C PHE A 224 4.88 -19.53 1.27
N ILE A 225 5.33 -20.72 0.87
CA ILE A 225 5.96 -21.69 1.78
C ILE A 225 7.24 -21.09 2.39
N SER A 226 8.10 -20.48 1.57
CA SER A 226 9.37 -19.90 2.01
C SER A 226 9.19 -18.70 2.95
N THR A 227 8.12 -17.92 2.80
CA THR A 227 7.85 -16.72 3.60
C THR A 227 6.96 -16.98 4.80
N TYR A 228 6.50 -18.21 5.02
CA TYR A 228 5.52 -18.53 6.07
C TYR A 228 6.04 -18.16 7.47
N GLY A 229 7.30 -18.47 7.78
CA GLY A 229 7.92 -18.13 9.06
C GLY A 229 8.01 -16.61 9.31
N ASN A 230 8.45 -15.84 8.31
CA ASN A 230 8.49 -14.37 8.41
C ASN A 230 7.08 -13.77 8.52
N THR A 231 6.11 -14.39 7.84
CA THR A 231 4.72 -13.97 7.90
C THR A 231 4.17 -14.17 9.31
N LEU A 232 4.41 -15.32 9.94
CA LEU A 232 4.04 -15.61 11.33
C LEU A 232 4.59 -14.56 12.30
N GLN A 233 5.88 -14.22 12.22
CA GLN A 233 6.49 -13.17 13.04
C GLN A 233 5.82 -11.81 12.83
N GLY A 234 5.42 -11.50 11.59
CA GLY A 234 4.69 -10.27 11.30
C GLY A 234 3.35 -10.14 12.04
N TYR A 235 2.67 -11.25 12.31
CA TYR A 235 1.39 -11.25 13.04
C TYR A 235 1.55 -11.02 14.54
N GLU A 236 2.74 -11.13 15.11
CA GLU A 236 2.99 -10.81 16.53
C GLU A 236 2.63 -9.34 16.87
N TYR A 237 2.73 -8.46 15.87
CA TYR A 237 2.41 -7.03 15.99
C TYR A 237 0.95 -6.70 15.60
N ARG A 238 0.12 -7.70 15.30
CA ARG A 238 -1.29 -7.54 14.92
C ARG A 238 -2.20 -7.95 16.07
N SER A 239 -3.40 -7.37 16.13
CA SER A 239 -4.43 -7.75 17.10
C SER A 239 -5.22 -9.01 16.70
N TYR A 240 -4.81 -9.68 15.61
CA TYR A 240 -5.49 -10.81 14.98
C TYR A 240 -4.49 -11.80 14.38
N GLY A 241 -4.88 -13.06 14.25
CA GLY A 241 -4.06 -14.12 13.66
C GLY A 241 -4.28 -14.32 12.16
N ILE A 242 -3.54 -15.28 11.59
CA ILE A 242 -3.67 -15.68 10.17
C ILE A 242 -5.08 -16.20 9.85
N LEU A 243 -5.65 -17.04 10.73
CA LEU A 243 -6.98 -17.62 10.51
C LEU A 243 -8.07 -16.55 10.55
N ASP A 244 -8.02 -15.66 11.54
CA ASP A 244 -8.92 -14.51 11.66
C ASP A 244 -8.90 -13.68 10.36
N ARG A 245 -7.69 -13.42 9.82
CA ARG A 245 -7.55 -12.75 8.55
C ARG A 245 -8.22 -13.52 7.42
N LEU A 246 -7.90 -14.81 7.23
CA LEU A 246 -8.44 -15.59 6.11
C LEU A 246 -9.97 -15.66 6.12
N VAL A 247 -10.56 -15.84 7.32
CA VAL A 247 -12.02 -15.82 7.50
C VAL A 247 -12.58 -14.44 7.20
N THR A 248 -11.95 -13.37 7.72
CA THR A 248 -12.35 -11.98 7.46
C THR A 248 -12.22 -11.61 5.98
N GLN A 249 -11.21 -12.12 5.26
CA GLN A 249 -11.00 -11.83 3.85
C GLN A 249 -12.14 -12.35 2.97
N VAL A 250 -12.83 -13.44 3.37
CA VAL A 250 -14.05 -13.88 2.68
C VAL A 250 -15.10 -12.78 2.78
N ASP A 251 -15.31 -12.21 3.96
CA ASP A 251 -16.25 -11.11 4.17
C ASP A 251 -15.89 -9.86 3.34
N VAL A 252 -14.60 -9.49 3.35
CA VAL A 252 -14.05 -8.36 2.58
C VAL A 252 -14.26 -8.53 1.07
N ILE A 253 -14.15 -9.74 0.52
CA ILE A 253 -14.42 -9.99 -0.91
C ILE A 253 -15.89 -9.67 -1.26
N PHE A 254 -16.83 -9.97 -0.36
CA PHE A 254 -18.24 -9.60 -0.56
C PHE A 254 -18.47 -8.09 -0.46
N GLU A 255 -17.76 -7.40 0.42
CA GLU A 255 -17.80 -5.94 0.47
C GLU A 255 -17.22 -5.32 -0.81
N TYR A 256 -16.13 -5.85 -1.35
CA TYR A 256 -15.60 -5.43 -2.65
C TYR A 256 -16.57 -5.67 -3.80
N LEU A 257 -17.25 -6.83 -3.85
CA LEU A 257 -18.32 -7.09 -4.81
C LEU A 257 -19.42 -6.03 -4.72
N ARG A 258 -19.83 -5.69 -3.49
CA ARG A 258 -20.84 -4.66 -3.24
C ARG A 258 -20.36 -3.27 -3.66
N MET A 259 -19.13 -2.89 -3.35
CA MET A 259 -18.59 -1.57 -3.73
C MET A 259 -18.47 -1.39 -5.24
N VAL A 260 -18.21 -2.45 -6.00
CA VAL A 260 -18.15 -2.38 -7.47
C VAL A 260 -19.55 -2.33 -8.09
N LEU A 261 -20.52 -3.07 -7.55
CA LEU A 261 -21.85 -3.19 -8.16
C LEU A 261 -22.88 -2.20 -7.61
N LEU A 262 -22.69 -1.71 -6.38
CA LEU A 262 -23.60 -0.84 -5.64
C LEU A 262 -22.78 0.14 -4.78
N PRO A 263 -21.96 1.03 -5.40
CA PRO A 263 -21.16 1.97 -4.65
C PRO A 263 -22.05 2.94 -3.86
N ARG A 264 -21.76 3.09 -2.56
CA ARG A 264 -22.36 4.13 -1.72
C ARG A 264 -21.29 5.12 -1.35
N TYR A 265 -21.68 6.38 -1.21
CA TYR A 265 -20.77 7.45 -0.82
C TYR A 265 -20.04 7.15 0.51
N SER A 266 -20.74 6.55 1.48
CA SER A 266 -20.19 6.17 2.78
C SER A 266 -19.16 5.04 2.75
N ASP A 267 -19.03 4.32 1.64
CA ASP A 267 -18.08 3.19 1.55
C ASP A 267 -16.64 3.65 1.27
N PHE A 268 -16.43 4.92 0.91
CA PHE A 268 -15.14 5.45 0.44
C PHE A 268 -14.56 6.46 1.45
N THR A 269 -14.08 5.95 2.58
CA THR A 269 -13.53 6.72 3.70
C THR A 269 -11.99 6.75 3.75
N PHE A 270 -11.31 6.13 2.78
CA PHE A 270 -9.84 5.91 2.75
C PHE A 270 -9.28 5.07 3.91
N TYR A 271 -9.66 5.36 5.15
CA TYR A 271 -9.33 4.62 6.36
C TYR A 271 -10.36 3.53 6.65
N HIS A 272 -9.87 2.29 6.73
CA HIS A 272 -10.67 1.09 7.00
C HIS A 272 -10.05 0.22 8.10
N ASP A 273 -9.26 0.82 8.99
CA ASP A 273 -8.62 0.15 10.14
C ASP A 273 -9.61 -0.27 11.23
N ASP A 274 -10.84 0.24 11.18
CA ASP A 274 -11.99 -0.13 12.00
C ASP A 274 -12.77 -1.33 11.43
N TYR A 275 -12.39 -1.87 10.26
CA TYR A 275 -13.08 -3.02 9.68
C TYR A 275 -13.05 -4.21 10.63
N ARG A 276 -14.24 -4.70 10.99
CA ARG A 276 -14.42 -5.74 12.00
C ARG A 276 -13.68 -7.03 11.62
N VAL A 277 -12.77 -7.46 12.49
CA VAL A 277 -12.09 -8.76 12.38
C VAL A 277 -12.96 -9.86 12.96
N ILE A 278 -13.19 -10.93 12.18
CA ILE A 278 -13.93 -12.12 12.62
C ILE A 278 -12.97 -13.04 13.38
N LYS A 279 -12.99 -12.95 14.72
CA LYS A 279 -12.25 -13.84 15.63
C LYS A 279 -13.06 -15.06 16.05
N ASP A 280 -14.37 -14.88 16.18
CA ASP A 280 -15.31 -15.97 16.48
C ASP A 280 -16.33 -16.10 15.34
N ILE A 281 -16.41 -17.30 14.76
CA ILE A 281 -17.35 -17.65 13.70
C ILE A 281 -18.79 -17.55 14.19
N SER A 282 -19.04 -17.82 15.48
CA SER A 282 -20.38 -17.72 16.08
C SER A 282 -20.92 -16.28 16.01
N ALA A 283 -20.04 -15.29 16.12
CA ALA A 283 -20.38 -13.88 16.01
C ALA A 283 -20.66 -13.45 14.56
N ALA A 284 -20.34 -14.27 13.57
CA ALA A 284 -20.52 -14.00 12.14
C ALA A 284 -21.39 -15.08 11.47
N PRO A 285 -22.71 -15.14 11.77
CA PRO A 285 -23.57 -16.28 11.40
C PRO A 285 -23.65 -16.55 9.89
N PHE A 286 -23.45 -15.53 9.05
CA PHE A 286 -23.49 -15.65 7.60
C PHE A 286 -22.14 -16.00 6.96
N ILE A 287 -21.04 -16.10 7.72
CA ILE A 287 -19.72 -16.30 7.14
C ILE A 287 -19.60 -17.65 6.42
N LEU A 288 -20.20 -18.71 6.98
CA LEU A 288 -20.21 -20.02 6.35
C LEU A 288 -20.98 -19.99 5.02
N VAL A 289 -22.10 -19.26 4.97
CA VAL A 289 -22.86 -19.05 3.73
C VAL A 289 -22.01 -18.32 2.69
N LYS A 290 -21.28 -17.28 3.10
CA LYS A 290 -20.36 -16.54 2.21
C LYS A 290 -19.23 -17.44 1.69
N VAL A 291 -18.64 -18.29 2.53
CA VAL A 291 -17.61 -19.27 2.14
C VAL A 291 -18.16 -20.26 1.11
N VAL A 292 -19.31 -20.86 1.39
CA VAL A 292 -19.96 -21.83 0.48
C VAL A 292 -20.31 -21.15 -0.84
N LEU A 293 -20.91 -19.96 -0.80
CA LEU A 293 -21.27 -19.22 -2.00
C LEU A 293 -20.04 -18.87 -2.84
N LEU A 294 -18.96 -18.39 -2.21
CA LEU A 294 -17.70 -18.10 -2.89
C LEU A 294 -17.14 -19.36 -3.59
N ALA A 295 -17.10 -20.49 -2.87
CA ALA A 295 -16.66 -21.77 -3.44
C ALA A 295 -17.55 -22.20 -4.61
N CYS A 296 -18.88 -22.10 -4.47
CA CYS A 296 -19.84 -22.41 -5.53
C CYS A 296 -19.63 -21.54 -6.77
N VAL A 297 -19.41 -20.23 -6.61
CA VAL A 297 -19.19 -19.30 -7.73
C VAL A 297 -17.87 -19.61 -8.45
N ILE A 298 -16.80 -19.91 -7.71
CA ILE A 298 -15.51 -20.29 -8.30
C ILE A 298 -15.64 -21.62 -9.05
N ILE A 299 -16.23 -22.64 -8.42
CA ILE A 299 -16.46 -23.96 -9.03
C ILE A 299 -17.34 -23.83 -10.27
N PHE A 300 -18.44 -23.07 -10.18
CA PHE A 300 -19.31 -22.76 -11.32
C PHE A 300 -18.52 -22.12 -12.45
N SER A 301 -17.71 -21.10 -12.15
CA SER A 301 -16.93 -20.39 -13.15
C SER A 301 -15.91 -21.30 -13.84
N ILE A 302 -15.31 -22.25 -13.11
CA ILE A 302 -14.41 -23.25 -13.68
C ILE A 302 -15.20 -24.22 -14.57
N ILE A 303 -16.29 -24.82 -14.08
CA ILE A 303 -17.06 -25.84 -14.81
C ILE A 303 -17.66 -25.27 -16.10
N TYR A 304 -18.26 -24.08 -16.03
CA TYR A 304 -18.99 -23.46 -17.14
C TYR A 304 -18.14 -22.54 -18.03
N ARG A 305 -16.83 -22.44 -17.79
CA ARG A 305 -15.90 -21.54 -18.51
C ARG A 305 -15.96 -21.55 -20.03
N ARG A 306 -16.31 -22.69 -20.64
CA ARG A 306 -16.45 -22.83 -22.11
C ARG A 306 -17.85 -22.51 -22.62
N LYS A 307 -18.88 -22.69 -21.78
CA LYS A 307 -20.29 -22.44 -22.14
C LYS A 307 -20.66 -20.96 -21.94
N LEU A 308 -20.13 -20.34 -20.90
CA LEU A 308 -20.41 -18.95 -20.51
C LEU A 308 -19.10 -18.14 -20.40
N PRO A 309 -18.32 -18.03 -21.49
CA PRO A 309 -16.93 -17.55 -21.42
C PRO A 309 -16.78 -16.15 -20.84
N PHE A 310 -17.66 -15.20 -21.16
CA PHE A 310 -17.57 -13.83 -20.64
C PHE A 310 -18.00 -13.72 -19.18
N ILE A 311 -19.00 -14.50 -18.73
CA ILE A 311 -19.41 -14.55 -17.31
C ILE A 311 -18.26 -15.08 -16.48
N CYS A 312 -17.75 -16.25 -16.86
CA CYS A 312 -16.69 -16.92 -16.12
C CYS A 312 -15.38 -16.12 -16.21
N PHE A 313 -15.09 -15.45 -17.34
CA PHE A 313 -13.97 -14.53 -17.46
C PHE A 313 -14.06 -13.42 -16.42
N GLY A 314 -15.19 -12.71 -16.33
CA GLY A 314 -15.33 -11.59 -15.41
C GLY A 314 -15.22 -12.00 -13.95
N LEU A 315 -15.86 -13.11 -13.57
CA LEU A 315 -15.80 -13.65 -12.21
C LEU A 315 -14.39 -14.14 -11.84
N LEU A 316 -13.76 -14.97 -12.69
CA LEU A 316 -12.41 -15.46 -12.43
C LEU A 316 -11.37 -14.33 -12.42
N TRP A 317 -11.52 -13.32 -13.29
CA TRP A 317 -10.65 -12.14 -13.30
C TRP A 317 -10.71 -11.40 -11.95
N PHE A 318 -11.91 -11.20 -11.42
CA PHE A 318 -12.10 -10.55 -10.13
C PHE A 318 -11.42 -11.34 -9.00
N PHE A 319 -11.73 -12.64 -8.85
CA PHE A 319 -11.14 -13.45 -7.79
C PHE A 319 -9.62 -13.61 -7.94
N CYS A 320 -9.11 -13.69 -9.17
CA CYS A 320 -7.68 -13.73 -9.45
C CYS A 320 -6.95 -12.52 -8.87
N GLY A 321 -7.51 -11.32 -9.08
CA GLY A 321 -6.89 -10.10 -8.60
C GLY A 321 -6.81 -9.99 -7.08
N HIS A 322 -7.71 -10.69 -6.36
CA HIS A 322 -7.67 -10.78 -4.89
C HIS A 322 -6.86 -11.96 -4.36
N ALA A 323 -6.44 -12.91 -5.20
CA ALA A 323 -5.80 -14.15 -4.75
C ALA A 323 -4.53 -13.94 -3.92
N LEU A 324 -3.75 -12.87 -4.20
CA LEU A 324 -2.53 -12.56 -3.47
C LEU A 324 -2.79 -11.68 -2.24
N GLU A 325 -3.50 -10.57 -2.40
CA GLU A 325 -3.67 -9.57 -1.33
C GLU A 325 -4.70 -10.00 -0.27
N SER A 326 -5.63 -10.90 -0.61
CA SER A 326 -6.59 -11.53 0.32
C SER A 326 -6.10 -12.89 0.87
N SER A 327 -4.79 -13.16 0.78
CA SER A 327 -4.17 -14.36 1.34
C SER A 327 -3.69 -14.16 2.79
N HIS A 328 -2.91 -15.12 3.30
CA HIS A 328 -2.31 -15.09 4.63
C HIS A 328 -1.21 -14.02 4.81
N LEU A 329 -0.80 -13.32 3.75
CA LEU A 329 0.17 -12.23 3.86
C LEU A 329 -0.28 -11.18 4.88
N ASN A 330 0.64 -10.76 5.75
CA ASN A 330 0.40 -9.77 6.80
C ASN A 330 0.23 -8.35 6.21
N LEU A 331 -0.95 -8.09 5.66
CA LEU A 331 -1.37 -6.80 5.12
C LEU A 331 -2.57 -6.29 5.92
N GLU A 332 -2.94 -5.02 5.74
CA GLU A 332 -4.20 -4.51 6.28
C GLU A 332 -5.40 -5.33 5.78
N MET A 333 -6.49 -5.34 6.56
CA MET A 333 -7.68 -6.11 6.21
C MET A 333 -8.32 -5.61 4.92
N PHE A 334 -8.48 -4.30 4.78
CA PHE A 334 -9.29 -3.71 3.74
C PHE A 334 -8.59 -2.50 3.11
N PHE A 335 -8.57 -2.45 1.78
CA PHE A 335 -8.14 -1.28 1.02
C PHE A 335 -8.82 -1.24 -0.35
N GLU A 336 -9.35 -0.07 -0.69
CA GLU A 336 -10.06 0.19 -1.95
C GLU A 336 -9.18 -0.08 -3.19
N HIS A 337 -7.93 0.40 -3.18
CA HIS A 337 -7.01 0.32 -4.32
C HIS A 337 -6.70 -1.12 -4.77
N ARG A 338 -6.93 -2.12 -3.92
CA ARG A 338 -6.80 -3.55 -4.28
C ARG A 338 -7.76 -3.94 -5.40
N ASN A 339 -8.85 -3.21 -5.58
CA ASN A 339 -9.87 -3.45 -6.60
C ASN A 339 -9.60 -2.79 -7.95
N TYR A 340 -8.50 -2.05 -8.10
CA TYR A 340 -8.20 -1.29 -9.30
C TYR A 340 -8.30 -2.14 -10.58
N LEU A 341 -7.52 -3.21 -10.68
CA LEU A 341 -7.59 -4.16 -11.79
C LEU A 341 -8.71 -5.22 -11.65
N PRO A 342 -9.01 -5.80 -10.47
CA PRO A 342 -10.08 -6.80 -10.33
C PRO A 342 -11.47 -6.31 -10.76
N SER A 343 -11.82 -5.05 -10.46
CA SER A 343 -13.13 -4.45 -10.78
C SER A 343 -13.48 -4.52 -12.27
N TYR A 344 -12.50 -4.47 -13.17
CA TYR A 344 -12.71 -4.63 -14.61
C TYR A 344 -13.44 -5.95 -14.93
N GLY A 345 -13.07 -7.04 -14.26
CA GLY A 345 -13.72 -8.34 -14.43
C GLY A 345 -15.21 -8.30 -14.09
N LEU A 346 -15.56 -7.69 -12.95
CA LEU A 346 -16.95 -7.56 -12.53
C LEU A 346 -17.75 -6.62 -13.42
N ILE A 347 -17.16 -5.52 -13.88
CA ILE A 347 -17.82 -4.59 -14.82
C ILE A 347 -18.08 -5.31 -16.15
N VAL A 348 -17.12 -6.08 -16.67
CA VAL A 348 -17.33 -6.92 -17.85
C VAL A 348 -18.44 -7.94 -17.62
N PHE A 349 -18.44 -8.65 -16.49
CA PHE A 349 -19.49 -9.60 -16.12
C PHE A 349 -20.87 -8.94 -16.11
N PHE A 350 -20.99 -7.79 -15.43
CA PHE A 350 -22.24 -7.06 -15.29
C PHE A 350 -22.77 -6.57 -16.64
N VAL A 351 -21.94 -5.80 -17.37
CA VAL A 351 -22.35 -5.23 -18.66
C VAL A 351 -22.66 -6.34 -19.68
N TRP A 352 -21.88 -7.43 -19.70
CA TRP A 352 -22.14 -8.55 -20.59
C TRP A 352 -23.47 -9.24 -20.26
N SER A 353 -23.77 -9.41 -18.98
CA SER A 353 -25.01 -10.04 -18.51
C SER A 353 -26.22 -9.18 -18.91
N VAL A 354 -26.12 -7.86 -18.73
CA VAL A 354 -27.15 -6.90 -19.13
C VAL A 354 -27.43 -6.96 -20.64
N PHE A 355 -26.38 -6.95 -21.48
CA PHE A 355 -26.53 -7.04 -22.94
C PHE A 355 -27.12 -8.38 -23.38
N SER A 356 -26.71 -9.48 -22.73
CA SER A 356 -27.19 -10.82 -23.06
C SER A 356 -28.67 -11.00 -22.69
N LEU A 357 -29.10 -10.50 -21.53
CA LEU A 357 -30.50 -10.52 -21.11
C LEU A 357 -31.40 -9.66 -22.01
N TYR A 358 -30.93 -8.47 -22.39
CA TYR A 358 -31.62 -7.61 -23.37
C TYR A 358 -31.92 -8.38 -24.66
N LYS A 359 -30.93 -9.09 -25.19
CA LYS A 359 -31.06 -9.84 -26.45
C LYS A 359 -31.94 -11.08 -26.32
N TYR A 360 -31.85 -11.78 -25.18
CA TYR A 360 -32.58 -13.03 -24.98
C TYR A 360 -34.07 -12.82 -24.67
N TYR A 361 -34.41 -11.86 -23.81
CA TYR A 361 -35.79 -11.61 -23.36
C TYR A 361 -36.47 -10.41 -24.03
N ASN A 362 -35.78 -9.67 -24.91
CA ASN A 362 -36.28 -8.46 -25.58
C ASN A 362 -36.78 -7.34 -24.63
N ILE A 363 -36.27 -7.30 -23.40
CA ILE A 363 -36.64 -6.34 -22.33
C ILE A 363 -35.84 -5.04 -22.38
N LYS A 364 -35.74 -4.43 -23.58
CA LYS A 364 -34.84 -3.30 -23.87
C LYS A 364 -35.01 -2.12 -22.90
N LEU A 365 -36.24 -1.69 -22.66
CA LEU A 365 -36.51 -0.51 -21.85
C LEU A 365 -36.06 -0.71 -20.39
N ILE A 366 -36.38 -1.86 -19.79
CA ILE A 366 -36.00 -2.18 -18.42
C ILE A 366 -34.47 -2.21 -18.28
N VAL A 367 -33.78 -2.91 -19.19
CA VAL A 367 -32.33 -3.02 -19.20
C VAL A 367 -31.64 -1.65 -19.34
N LEU A 368 -32.11 -0.82 -20.29
CA LEU A 368 -31.53 0.51 -20.49
C LEU A 368 -31.80 1.43 -19.30
N SER A 369 -32.97 1.36 -18.68
CA SER A 369 -33.29 2.11 -17.48
C SER A 369 -32.40 1.70 -16.30
N LEU A 370 -32.19 0.40 -16.07
CA LEU A 370 -31.30 -0.08 -15.01
C LEU A 370 -29.85 0.34 -15.25
N LEU A 371 -29.35 0.24 -16.49
CA LEU A 371 -28.01 0.69 -16.83
C LEU A 371 -27.85 2.20 -16.65
N LEU A 372 -28.86 2.99 -17.02
CA LEU A 372 -28.88 4.43 -16.82
C LEU A 372 -28.85 4.79 -15.33
N VAL A 373 -29.68 4.15 -14.51
CA VAL A 373 -29.68 4.33 -13.05
C VAL A 373 -28.31 3.99 -12.46
N PHE A 374 -27.68 2.90 -12.92
CA PHE A 374 -26.34 2.51 -12.48
C PHE A 374 -25.28 3.56 -12.86
N ILE A 375 -25.30 4.06 -14.09
CA ILE A 375 -24.41 5.14 -14.55
C ILE A 375 -24.61 6.41 -13.72
N ILE A 376 -25.87 6.80 -13.46
CA ILE A 376 -26.20 7.97 -12.63
C ILE A 376 -25.65 7.78 -11.21
N ASN A 377 -25.83 6.60 -10.61
CA ASN A 377 -25.33 6.30 -9.28
C ASN A 377 -23.80 6.40 -9.21
N ILE A 378 -23.07 5.72 -10.11
CA ILE A 378 -21.60 5.78 -10.19
C ILE A 378 -21.13 7.22 -10.38
N SER A 379 -21.75 7.96 -11.31
CA SER A 379 -21.38 9.35 -11.60
C SER A 379 -21.60 10.25 -10.39
N THR A 380 -22.74 10.10 -9.71
CA THR A 380 -23.09 10.90 -8.53
C THR A 380 -22.12 10.64 -7.39
N VAL A 381 -21.87 9.37 -7.06
CA VAL A 381 -20.93 8.99 -5.98
C VAL A 381 -19.53 9.49 -6.32
N SER A 382 -19.09 9.36 -7.57
CA SER A 382 -17.77 9.83 -7.99
C SER A 382 -17.63 11.35 -7.91
N ILE A 383 -18.64 12.12 -8.32
CA ILE A 383 -18.61 13.58 -8.19
C ILE A 383 -18.52 14.00 -6.72
N LEU A 384 -19.32 13.37 -5.85
CA LEU A 384 -19.28 13.66 -4.41
C LEU A 384 -17.91 13.34 -3.81
N GLN A 385 -17.33 12.20 -4.19
CA GLN A 385 -16.01 11.81 -3.74
C GLN A 385 -14.93 12.79 -4.24
N ILE A 386 -14.92 13.19 -5.51
CA ILE A 386 -13.94 14.15 -6.01
C ILE A 386 -14.01 15.49 -5.28
N ARG A 387 -15.23 15.98 -4.98
CA ARG A 387 -15.41 17.19 -4.17
C ARG A 387 -14.84 17.04 -2.76
N LEU A 388 -14.95 15.84 -2.18
CA LEU A 388 -14.35 15.53 -0.88
C LEU A 388 -12.82 15.53 -0.98
N TRP A 389 -12.25 14.89 -1.99
CA TRP A 389 -10.80 14.88 -2.23
C TRP A 389 -10.23 16.27 -2.51
N GLN A 390 -11.00 17.17 -3.10
CA GLN A 390 -10.60 18.56 -3.33
C GLN A 390 -10.41 19.38 -2.04
N ASP A 391 -11.06 19.00 -0.94
CA ASP A 391 -11.00 19.72 0.34
C ASP A 391 -10.46 18.80 1.44
N PRO A 392 -9.12 18.77 1.66
CA PRO A 392 -8.50 17.90 2.65
C PRO A 392 -9.02 18.12 4.09
N TYR A 393 -9.51 19.32 4.42
CA TYR A 393 -10.05 19.59 5.75
C TYR A 393 -11.43 18.95 5.93
N ARG A 394 -12.34 19.14 4.96
CA ARG A 394 -13.64 18.46 4.97
C ARG A 394 -13.49 16.95 4.86
N GLN A 395 -12.52 16.49 4.09
CA GLN A 395 -12.21 15.08 3.89
C GLN A 395 -12.04 14.34 5.20
N VAL A 396 -11.18 14.84 6.08
CA VAL A 396 -10.85 14.14 7.33
C VAL A 396 -11.99 14.19 8.35
N ILE A 397 -12.71 15.31 8.43
CA ILE A 397 -13.92 15.42 9.25
C ILE A 397 -14.96 14.41 8.80
N GLU A 398 -15.16 14.28 7.49
CA GLU A 398 -16.13 13.35 6.92
C GLU A 398 -15.74 11.89 7.14
N TRP A 399 -14.46 11.56 7.01
CA TRP A 399 -13.94 10.22 7.27
C TRP A 399 -14.14 9.81 8.74
N VAL A 400 -13.89 10.70 9.70
CA VAL A 400 -14.21 10.45 11.11
C VAL A 400 -15.72 10.37 11.36
N ARG A 401 -16.53 11.19 10.67
CA ARG A 401 -17.99 11.12 10.79
C ARG A 401 -18.55 9.76 10.33
N LEU A 402 -17.97 9.21 9.26
CA LEU A 402 -18.39 7.93 8.69
C LEU A 402 -17.82 6.73 9.46
N ASN A 403 -16.56 6.83 9.92
CA ASN A 403 -15.85 5.80 10.67
C ASN A 403 -15.29 6.39 11.98
N PRO A 404 -16.13 6.63 13.01
CA PRO A 404 -15.72 7.29 14.24
C PRO A 404 -14.73 6.48 15.09
N ASP A 405 -14.66 5.17 14.88
CA ASP A 405 -13.76 4.26 15.62
C ASP A 405 -12.41 4.06 14.89
N SER A 406 -12.20 4.69 13.72
CA SER A 406 -10.92 4.62 13.00
C SER A 406 -9.86 5.46 13.71
N ILE A 407 -8.89 4.76 14.30
CA ILE A 407 -7.76 5.38 14.99
C ILE A 407 -6.95 6.22 13.99
N ASN A 408 -6.78 5.74 12.76
CA ASN A 408 -6.07 6.49 11.72
C ASN A 408 -6.80 7.79 11.34
N ALA A 409 -8.12 7.72 11.09
CA ALA A 409 -8.90 8.89 10.71
C ALA A 409 -8.90 9.94 11.83
N MET A 410 -9.06 9.51 13.09
CA MET A 410 -9.01 10.41 14.24
C MET A 410 -7.62 11.00 14.48
N THR A 411 -6.56 10.20 14.31
CA THR A 411 -5.17 10.70 14.44
C THR A 411 -4.90 11.78 13.40
N ASP A 412 -5.34 11.54 12.17
CA ASP A 412 -5.22 12.49 11.07
C ASP A 412 -6.08 13.75 11.30
N LEU A 413 -7.28 13.62 11.89
CA LEU A 413 -8.12 14.75 12.28
C LEU A 413 -7.45 15.61 13.35
N ALA A 414 -6.95 14.99 14.42
CA ALA A 414 -6.25 15.67 15.50
C ALA A 414 -5.00 16.40 14.96
N THR A 415 -4.23 15.73 14.11
CA THR A 415 -3.05 16.29 13.46
C THR A 415 -3.40 17.50 12.59
N ASN A 416 -4.46 17.43 11.80
CA ASN A 416 -4.94 18.57 11.01
C ASN A 416 -5.41 19.74 11.89
N TYR A 417 -6.12 19.48 12.98
CA TYR A 417 -6.49 20.54 13.93
C TYR A 417 -5.26 21.20 14.56
N THR A 418 -4.23 20.42 14.92
CA THR A 418 -2.96 20.94 15.42
C THR A 418 -2.27 21.84 14.39
N PHE A 419 -2.18 21.41 13.13
CA PHE A 419 -1.59 22.21 12.06
C PHE A 419 -2.35 23.51 11.78
N LEU A 420 -3.67 23.51 11.93
CA LEU A 420 -4.51 24.71 11.80
C LEU A 420 -4.52 25.61 13.05
N GLY A 421 -3.78 25.24 14.10
CA GLY A 421 -3.74 25.98 15.37
C GLY A 421 -5.00 25.83 16.23
N ASN A 422 -5.90 24.89 15.90
CA ASN A 422 -7.11 24.62 16.68
C ASN A 422 -6.83 23.58 17.78
N TYR A 423 -5.98 23.97 18.73
CA TYR A 423 -5.46 23.04 19.75
C TYR A 423 -6.55 22.50 20.68
N THR A 424 -7.59 23.29 21.00
CA THR A 424 -8.73 22.83 21.79
C THR A 424 -9.46 21.66 21.13
N LYS A 425 -9.71 21.73 19.81
CA LYS A 425 -10.31 20.60 19.09
C LYS A 425 -9.35 19.43 18.97
N ALA A 426 -8.07 19.68 18.67
CA ALA A 426 -7.05 18.63 18.63
C ALA A 426 -6.98 17.84 19.94
N LYS A 427 -6.91 18.54 21.08
CA LYS A 427 -6.93 17.96 22.42
C LYS A 427 -8.16 17.09 22.63
N SER A 428 -9.36 17.58 22.30
CA SER A 428 -10.59 16.79 22.44
C SER A 428 -10.58 15.48 21.63
N VAL A 429 -9.99 15.50 20.42
CA VAL A 429 -9.85 14.29 19.60
C VAL A 429 -8.80 13.33 20.18
N TYR A 430 -7.68 13.85 20.70
CA TYR A 430 -6.69 13.02 21.40
C TYR A 430 -7.23 12.40 22.68
N GLU A 431 -8.09 13.09 23.42
CA GLU A 431 -8.79 12.55 24.59
C GLU A 431 -9.72 11.39 24.20
N GLN A 432 -10.50 11.55 23.11
CA GLN A 432 -11.33 10.46 22.58
C GLN A 432 -10.49 9.27 22.10
N LEU A 433 -9.37 9.52 21.41
CA LEU A 433 -8.43 8.48 21.01
C LEU A 433 -7.86 7.73 22.22
N SER A 434 -7.52 8.44 23.30
CA SER A 434 -7.00 7.79 24.52
C SER A 434 -8.03 6.85 25.16
N ILE A 435 -9.33 7.13 24.99
CA ILE A 435 -10.41 6.24 25.45
C ILE A 435 -10.52 5.00 24.55
N LEU A 436 -10.35 5.16 23.24
CA LEU A 436 -10.39 4.04 22.28
C LEU A 436 -9.16 3.13 22.37
N THR A 437 -8.02 3.67 22.79
CA THR A 437 -6.76 2.93 22.94
C THR A 437 -6.19 3.06 24.35
N PRO A 438 -6.85 2.51 25.38
CA PRO A 438 -6.42 2.67 26.77
C PRO A 438 -5.06 2.01 27.03
N ASP A 439 -4.71 0.97 26.27
CA ASP A 439 -3.47 0.20 26.45
C ASP A 439 -2.30 0.68 25.59
N SER A 440 -2.44 1.80 24.88
CA SER A 440 -1.39 2.40 24.03
C SER A 440 -0.96 3.75 24.57
N VAL A 441 0.35 3.99 24.49
CA VAL A 441 0.96 5.29 24.82
C VAL A 441 1.09 6.23 23.62
N ALA A 442 0.62 5.82 22.43
CA ALA A 442 0.72 6.62 21.21
C ALA A 442 0.05 7.99 21.35
N THR A 443 -1.13 8.00 21.98
CA THR A 443 -1.91 9.22 22.20
C THR A 443 -1.24 10.14 23.19
N ASP A 444 -0.61 9.58 24.23
CA ASP A 444 0.08 10.36 25.26
C ASP A 444 1.29 11.07 24.65
N ILE A 445 2.05 10.40 23.78
CA ILE A 445 3.17 11.01 23.03
C ILE A 445 2.68 12.18 22.16
N GLN A 446 1.52 12.03 21.51
CA GLN A 446 0.95 13.10 20.68
C GLN A 446 0.42 14.27 21.53
N GLN A 447 -0.12 13.99 22.72
CA GLN A 447 -0.53 15.04 23.67
C GLN A 447 0.68 15.79 24.24
N ILE A 448 1.77 15.10 24.59
CA ILE A 448 3.05 15.72 24.98
C ILE A 448 3.51 16.70 23.90
N LYS A 449 3.53 16.21 22.66
CA LYS A 449 3.89 17.03 21.50
C LYS A 449 2.97 18.24 21.33
N LEU A 450 1.65 18.07 21.44
CA LEU A 450 0.67 19.16 21.34
C LEU A 450 0.92 20.24 22.40
N LEU A 451 0.98 19.83 23.68
CA LEU A 451 1.06 20.75 24.81
C LEU A 451 2.43 21.45 24.88
N ASN A 452 3.52 20.68 24.93
CA ASN A 452 4.84 21.27 25.17
C ASN A 452 5.45 21.95 23.94
N CYS A 453 5.10 21.52 22.71
CA CYS A 453 5.75 22.02 21.49
C CYS A 453 4.88 22.96 20.65
N TYR A 454 3.55 22.79 20.65
CA TYR A 454 2.67 23.70 19.90
C TYR A 454 2.03 24.76 20.82
N GLU A 455 1.44 24.36 21.94
CA GLU A 455 0.85 25.30 22.90
C GLU A 455 1.90 25.99 23.78
N ASN A 456 3.11 25.43 23.89
CA ASN A 456 4.14 25.83 24.86
C ASN A 456 3.60 25.83 26.31
N THR A 457 2.74 24.89 26.64
CA THR A 457 2.25 24.65 28.01
C THR A 457 3.13 23.59 28.67
N GLU A 458 3.41 23.77 29.97
CA GLU A 458 4.11 22.76 30.76
C GLU A 458 3.11 21.67 31.17
N ILE A 459 3.55 20.41 31.12
CA ILE A 459 2.80 19.27 31.64
C ILE A 459 3.20 19.12 33.10
N ASP A 460 2.22 19.12 33.99
CA ASP A 460 2.50 19.04 35.42
C ASP A 460 3.05 17.66 35.84
N ASP A 461 3.69 17.60 37.01
CA ASP A 461 4.30 16.37 37.51
C ASP A 461 3.29 15.23 37.68
N LYS A 462 2.03 15.55 37.95
CA LYS A 462 0.97 14.56 38.12
C LYS A 462 0.62 13.91 36.78
N GLN A 463 0.48 14.69 35.72
CA GLN A 463 0.25 14.20 34.37
C GLN A 463 1.42 13.34 33.88
N TRP A 464 2.66 13.75 34.15
CA TRP A 464 3.83 12.92 33.84
C TRP A 464 3.78 11.58 34.59
N GLN A 465 3.40 11.58 35.88
CA GLN A 465 3.23 10.34 36.64
C GLN A 465 2.15 9.44 36.03
N GLU A 466 0.99 9.98 35.65
CA GLU A 466 -0.07 9.21 34.99
C GLU A 466 0.42 8.57 33.67
N ILE A 467 1.18 9.30 32.86
CA ILE A 467 1.76 8.79 31.60
C ILE A 467 2.78 7.68 31.89
N ILE A 468 3.62 7.85 32.91
CA ILE A 468 4.65 6.86 33.29
C ILE A 468 3.99 5.60 33.86
N GLU A 469 3.00 5.70 34.75
CA GLU A 469 2.27 4.55 35.29
C GLU A 469 1.55 3.76 34.18
N LYS A 470 0.92 4.47 33.23
CA LYS A 470 0.32 3.85 32.05
C LYS A 470 1.36 3.13 31.20
N SER A 471 2.57 3.68 31.07
CA SER A 471 3.65 3.08 30.29
C SER A 471 4.17 1.75 30.85
N GLU A 472 4.04 1.53 32.16
CA GLU A 472 4.41 0.26 32.81
C GLU A 472 3.43 -0.88 32.46
N SER A 473 2.15 -0.55 32.33
CA SER A 473 1.08 -1.51 32.07
C SER A 473 0.67 -1.61 30.60
N ALA A 474 1.19 -0.72 29.74
CA ALA A 474 0.91 -0.70 28.31
C ALA A 474 1.27 -2.04 27.65
N ILE A 475 0.31 -2.60 26.90
CA ILE A 475 0.44 -3.89 26.22
C ILE A 475 0.62 -3.67 24.72
N SER A 476 0.18 -2.52 24.20
CA SER A 476 0.27 -2.21 22.78
C SER A 476 1.38 -1.21 22.51
N PHE A 477 2.46 -1.67 21.88
CA PHE A 477 3.42 -0.82 21.21
C PHE A 477 3.58 -1.27 19.77
N LYS A 478 3.26 -0.38 18.84
CA LYS A 478 3.36 -0.62 17.41
C LYS A 478 4.47 0.27 16.83
N LEU A 479 4.75 0.09 15.54
CA LEU A 479 5.65 0.99 14.80
C LEU A 479 5.18 2.47 14.85
N ARG A 480 3.91 2.73 15.13
CA ARG A 480 3.34 4.08 15.19
C ARG A 480 3.88 4.89 16.36
N GLU A 481 4.03 4.26 17.52
CA GLU A 481 4.58 4.88 18.72
C GLU A 481 6.05 5.24 18.50
N VAL A 482 6.83 4.37 17.84
CA VAL A 482 8.21 4.68 17.41
C VAL A 482 8.22 5.92 16.51
N ALA A 483 7.37 5.96 15.49
CA ALA A 483 7.29 7.11 14.58
C ALA A 483 6.83 8.39 15.28
N SER A 484 5.95 8.28 16.28
CA SER A 484 5.46 9.41 17.06
C SER A 484 6.55 9.98 17.97
N LEU A 485 7.34 9.10 18.61
CA LEU A 485 8.51 9.48 19.40
C LEU A 485 9.60 10.10 18.54
N ASP A 486 9.89 9.50 17.38
CA ASP A 486 10.86 10.04 16.42
C ASP A 486 10.50 11.47 15.99
N SER A 487 9.21 11.69 15.69
CA SER A 487 8.70 13.03 15.38
C SER A 487 8.80 13.99 16.55
N LEU A 488 8.50 13.57 17.79
CA LEU A 488 8.64 14.40 18.98
C LEU A 488 10.10 14.78 19.22
N VAL A 489 11.02 13.80 19.21
CA VAL A 489 12.46 14.01 19.39
C VAL A 489 13.00 14.97 18.33
N SER A 490 12.60 14.82 17.07
CA SER A 490 13.01 15.72 16.00
C SER A 490 12.59 17.17 16.27
N ILE A 491 11.36 17.41 16.75
CA ILE A 491 10.86 18.76 17.06
C ILE A 491 11.56 19.36 18.28
N ILE A 492 11.93 18.53 19.28
CA ILE A 492 12.72 18.97 20.44
C ILE A 492 14.08 19.50 19.96
N ILE A 493 14.77 18.77 19.08
CA ILE A 493 16.10 19.15 18.56
C ILE A 493 16.03 20.43 17.72
N GLU A 494 14.88 20.75 17.12
CA GLU A 494 14.64 22.00 16.40
C GLU A 494 14.35 23.20 17.33
N ASP A 495 14.54 23.06 18.65
CA ASP A 495 14.28 24.09 19.68
C ASP A 495 12.82 24.59 19.71
N LYS A 496 11.87 23.77 19.24
CA LYS A 496 10.45 24.14 19.18
C LYS A 496 9.66 23.81 20.44
N CYS A 497 10.19 22.96 21.33
CA CYS A 497 9.53 22.55 22.57
C CYS A 497 10.13 23.28 23.78
N LYS A 498 9.69 24.51 24.06
CA LYS A 498 10.33 25.36 25.08
C LYS A 498 10.15 24.88 26.53
N ASN A 499 8.99 24.28 26.83
CA ASN A 499 8.58 23.94 28.20
C ASN A 499 8.49 22.43 28.44
N ILE A 500 9.29 21.64 27.71
CA ILE A 500 9.31 20.18 27.90
C ILE A 500 10.29 19.79 29.02
N ASN A 501 9.82 18.98 29.96
CA ASN A 501 10.68 18.37 30.98
C ASN A 501 11.41 17.16 30.36
N LEU A 502 12.66 17.37 29.95
CA LEU A 502 13.48 16.33 29.31
C LEU A 502 13.78 15.15 30.23
N ASP A 503 13.92 15.38 31.54
CA ASP A 503 14.19 14.31 32.51
C ASP A 503 12.97 13.41 32.70
N ALA A 504 11.75 13.99 32.73
CA ALA A 504 10.51 13.22 32.73
C ALA A 504 10.33 12.41 31.43
N LEU A 505 10.69 12.99 30.27
CA LEU A 505 10.65 12.29 28.99
C LEU A 505 11.66 11.12 28.93
N LEU A 506 12.88 11.31 29.45
CA LEU A 506 13.88 10.25 29.56
C LEU A 506 13.43 9.14 30.51
N LEU A 507 12.80 9.50 31.63
CA LEU A 507 12.21 8.53 32.57
C LEU A 507 11.10 7.73 31.90
N PHE A 508 10.18 8.39 31.19
CA PHE A 508 9.14 7.73 30.40
C PHE A 508 9.74 6.72 29.40
N MET A 509 10.72 7.11 28.58
CA MET A 509 11.37 6.19 27.63
C MET A 509 12.07 5.03 28.34
N ASN A 510 12.71 5.26 29.49
CA ASN A 510 13.35 4.22 30.28
C ASN A 510 12.32 3.22 30.85
N THR A 511 11.13 3.69 31.24
CA THR A 511 10.03 2.83 31.68
C THR A 511 9.53 1.95 30.55
N LEU A 512 9.38 2.50 29.33
CA LEU A 512 9.05 1.72 28.14
C LEU A 512 10.09 0.64 27.86
N ILE A 513 11.39 0.92 28.04
CA ILE A 513 12.46 -0.08 27.85
C ILE A 513 12.29 -1.26 28.81
N LYS A 514 11.90 -1.00 30.06
CA LYS A 514 11.69 -2.05 31.07
C LYS A 514 10.45 -2.88 30.78
N ASN A 515 9.43 -2.32 30.14
CA ASN A 515 8.21 -3.02 29.80
C ASN A 515 8.50 -4.17 28.78
N PRO A 516 8.17 -5.45 29.12
CA PRO A 516 8.41 -6.59 28.24
C PRO A 516 7.73 -6.48 26.87
N SER A 517 6.56 -5.84 26.79
CA SER A 517 5.79 -5.65 25.54
C SER A 517 6.55 -4.83 24.50
N PHE A 518 7.58 -4.08 24.92
CA PHE A 518 8.36 -3.15 24.09
C PHE A 518 9.72 -3.73 23.70
N SER A 519 10.04 -4.97 24.11
CA SER A 519 11.33 -5.63 23.89
C SER A 519 11.85 -5.52 22.44
N PRO A 520 11.03 -5.73 21.39
CA PRO A 520 11.49 -5.64 20.00
C PRO A 520 11.94 -4.23 19.57
N HIS A 521 11.49 -3.20 20.29
CA HIS A 521 11.67 -1.80 19.92
C HIS A 521 12.64 -1.03 20.80
N ARG A 522 13.21 -1.69 21.82
CA ARG A 522 14.26 -1.13 22.68
C ARG A 522 15.41 -0.46 21.92
N PRO A 523 15.91 -0.96 20.77
CA PRO A 523 16.97 -0.27 20.04
C PRO A 523 16.60 1.16 19.64
N TYR A 524 15.36 1.39 19.23
CA TYR A 524 14.86 2.72 18.86
C TYR A 524 14.72 3.63 20.09
N LEU A 525 14.22 3.10 21.21
CA LEU A 525 14.10 3.86 22.46
C LEU A 525 15.48 4.33 22.95
N TYR A 526 16.49 3.45 22.89
CA TYR A 526 17.87 3.84 23.19
C TYR A 526 18.42 4.88 22.21
N GLU A 527 18.11 4.80 20.92
CA GLU A 527 18.49 5.81 19.93
C GLU A 527 17.85 7.19 20.23
N PHE A 528 16.57 7.21 20.61
CA PHE A 528 15.87 8.43 21.01
C PHE A 528 16.45 9.03 22.30
N MET A 529 16.65 8.21 23.34
CA MET A 529 17.31 8.63 24.56
C MET A 529 18.72 9.17 24.30
N ALA A 530 19.51 8.50 23.45
CA ALA A 530 20.84 8.97 23.10
C ALA A 530 20.82 10.35 22.44
N THR A 531 19.82 10.59 21.60
CA THR A 531 19.69 11.87 20.90
C THR A 531 19.24 12.99 21.84
N ILE A 532 18.33 12.72 22.76
CA ILE A 532 17.93 13.68 23.81
C ILE A 532 19.08 13.98 24.77
N GLU A 533 19.84 12.98 25.21
CA GLU A 533 21.01 13.21 26.09
C GLU A 533 22.10 14.02 25.39
N LEU A 534 22.34 13.75 24.10
CA LEU A 534 23.27 14.56 23.30
C LEU A 534 22.80 16.01 23.20
N TYR A 535 21.49 16.24 23.00
CA TYR A 535 20.89 17.56 22.97
C TYR A 535 21.04 18.30 24.32
N LYS A 536 20.94 17.58 25.46
CA LYS A 536 21.26 18.12 26.80
C LYS A 536 22.75 18.40 27.02
N GLY A 537 23.63 17.95 26.12
CA GLY A 537 25.08 18.05 26.24
C GLY A 537 25.75 16.89 26.98
N ASP A 538 25.02 15.82 27.34
CA ASP A 538 25.58 14.63 27.97
C ASP A 538 26.00 13.58 26.91
N ILE A 539 27.20 13.79 26.38
CA ILE A 539 27.78 12.92 25.35
C ILE A 539 28.05 11.50 25.88
N TYR A 540 28.37 11.35 27.18
CA TYR A 540 28.66 10.05 27.78
C TYR A 540 27.40 9.19 27.91
N SER A 541 26.30 9.76 28.41
CA SER A 541 25.00 9.07 28.48
C SER A 541 24.49 8.76 27.08
N SER A 542 24.68 9.67 26.12
CA SER A 542 24.37 9.42 24.70
C SER A 542 25.13 8.21 24.15
N LEU A 543 26.45 8.15 24.36
CA LEU A 543 27.29 7.03 23.91
C LEU A 543 26.88 5.70 24.56
N ASN A 544 26.54 5.70 25.84
CA ASN A 544 26.08 4.51 26.55
C ASN A 544 24.77 3.97 25.96
N ASN A 545 23.81 4.85 25.69
CA ASN A 545 22.55 4.47 25.07
C ASN A 545 22.75 3.90 23.65
N ILE A 546 23.59 4.51 22.82
CA ILE A 546 23.91 3.95 21.49
C ILE A 546 24.58 2.57 21.58
N ARG A 547 25.46 2.36 22.56
CA ARG A 547 26.07 1.04 22.80
C ARG A 547 25.02 0.00 23.21
N ASN A 548 24.04 0.38 24.04
CA ASN A 548 22.91 -0.49 24.38
C ASN A 548 22.06 -0.84 23.15
N ALA A 549 21.79 0.15 22.29
CA ALA A 549 21.10 -0.09 21.01
C ALA A 549 21.89 -1.08 20.12
N LEU A 550 23.21 -0.92 20.02
CA LEU A 550 24.11 -1.79 19.24
C LEU A 550 24.14 -3.24 19.75
N MET A 551 24.09 -3.45 21.06
CA MET A 551 24.06 -4.79 21.66
C MET A 551 22.78 -5.56 21.27
N LEU A 552 21.66 -4.84 21.17
CA LEU A 552 20.37 -5.43 20.77
C LEU A 552 20.23 -5.56 19.25
N TRP A 553 20.70 -4.56 18.51
CA TRP A 553 20.61 -4.54 17.06
C TRP A 553 21.82 -3.88 16.41
N ASP A 554 22.65 -4.71 15.76
CA ASP A 554 23.86 -4.26 15.08
C ASP A 554 23.58 -3.62 13.71
N LYS A 555 23.03 -2.40 13.75
CA LYS A 555 22.67 -1.59 12.59
C LYS A 555 23.83 -0.66 12.16
N PRO A 556 24.10 -0.51 10.85
CA PRO A 556 25.15 0.40 10.37
C PRO A 556 25.02 1.83 10.88
N SER A 557 23.80 2.37 10.98
CA SER A 557 23.58 3.73 11.46
C SER A 557 24.04 3.91 12.91
N TYR A 558 23.83 2.91 13.78
CA TYR A 558 24.26 2.98 15.18
C TYR A 558 25.77 2.95 15.34
N ARG A 559 26.47 2.18 14.49
CA ARG A 559 27.94 2.21 14.46
C ARG A 559 28.48 3.56 14.02
N ILE A 560 27.86 4.17 13.00
CA ILE A 560 28.21 5.52 12.54
C ILE A 560 27.93 6.54 13.65
N TYR A 561 26.83 6.40 14.39
CA TYR A 561 26.51 7.25 15.53
C TYR A 561 27.55 7.08 16.65
N GLU A 562 27.91 5.84 17.02
CA GLU A 562 28.97 5.57 18.00
C GLU A 562 30.29 6.25 17.60
N ILE A 563 30.71 6.13 16.32
CA ILE A 563 31.92 6.79 15.81
C ILE A 563 31.83 8.32 15.96
N ARG A 564 30.68 8.93 15.62
CA ARG A 564 30.49 10.38 15.76
C ARG A 564 30.61 10.83 17.22
N LEU A 565 30.01 10.10 18.16
CA LEU A 565 30.09 10.41 19.59
C LEU A 565 31.51 10.25 20.15
N LEU A 566 32.24 9.22 19.72
CA LEU A 566 33.66 9.04 20.09
C LEU A 566 34.52 10.21 19.61
N LEU A 567 34.30 10.69 18.38
CA LEU A 567 35.00 11.88 17.87
C LEU A 567 34.63 13.15 18.63
N MET A 568 33.39 13.28 19.11
CA MET A 568 33.00 14.41 19.98
C MET A 568 33.67 14.35 21.36
N LEU A 569 34.05 13.16 21.83
CA LEU A 569 34.84 12.94 23.06
C LEU A 569 36.36 12.97 22.82
N ASP A 570 36.81 13.30 21.61
CA ASP A 570 38.21 13.26 21.18
C ASP A 570 38.90 11.88 21.30
N ASP A 571 38.12 10.80 21.35
CA ASP A 571 38.63 9.42 21.35
C ASP A 571 38.88 8.93 19.90
N LYS A 572 39.87 9.55 19.26
CA LYS A 572 40.23 9.30 17.85
C LYS A 572 40.73 7.88 17.62
N ASP A 573 41.41 7.28 18.59
CA ASP A 573 41.96 5.93 18.49
C ASP A 573 40.84 4.89 18.41
N THR A 574 39.87 4.95 19.33
CA THR A 574 38.72 4.05 19.32
C THR A 574 37.86 4.30 18.09
N ALA A 575 37.65 5.56 17.69
CA ALA A 575 36.90 5.89 16.47
C ALA A 575 37.55 5.27 15.21
N SER A 576 38.88 5.34 15.08
CA SER A 576 39.63 4.73 13.98
C SER A 576 39.48 3.21 13.94
N GLU A 577 39.50 2.56 15.10
CA GLU A 577 39.26 1.12 15.21
C GLU A 577 37.83 0.76 14.76
N LYS A 578 36.82 1.50 15.21
CA LYS A 578 35.41 1.27 14.85
C LYS A 578 35.16 1.48 13.35
N ILE A 579 35.80 2.46 12.71
CA ILE A 579 35.72 2.64 11.25
C ILE A 579 36.30 1.44 10.51
N ARG A 580 37.48 0.94 10.93
CA ARG A 580 38.08 -0.28 10.35
C ARG A 580 37.16 -1.48 10.50
N ALA A 581 36.59 -1.69 11.70
CA ALA A 581 35.62 -2.75 11.94
C ALA A 581 34.37 -2.63 11.07
N PHE A 582 33.85 -1.40 10.88
CA PHE A 582 32.72 -1.14 9.99
C PHE A 582 33.03 -1.54 8.54
N LYS A 583 34.17 -1.08 8.01
CA LYS A 583 34.60 -1.39 6.63
C LYS A 583 34.72 -2.91 6.43
N ASN A 584 35.41 -3.59 7.34
CA ASN A 584 35.59 -5.05 7.27
C ASN A 584 34.25 -5.79 7.23
N LYS A 585 33.25 -5.32 7.98
CA LYS A 585 31.94 -5.97 8.07
C LYS A 585 31.05 -5.71 6.86
N TYR A 586 31.00 -4.48 6.34
CA TYR A 586 29.99 -4.08 5.35
C TYR A 586 30.51 -3.89 3.92
N TYR A 587 31.82 -3.75 3.69
CA TYR A 587 32.35 -3.48 2.35
C TYR A 587 32.40 -4.71 1.43
N SER A 588 32.15 -5.90 1.96
CA SER A 588 31.97 -7.12 1.14
C SER A 588 30.71 -7.04 0.26
N ASN A 589 29.70 -6.25 0.66
CA ASN A 589 28.51 -5.99 -0.12
C ASN A 589 28.66 -4.69 -0.93
N ILE A 590 28.63 -4.78 -2.26
CA ILE A 590 28.85 -3.64 -3.17
C ILE A 590 27.86 -2.49 -2.92
N HIS A 591 26.59 -2.78 -2.63
CA HIS A 591 25.58 -1.76 -2.35
C HIS A 591 25.86 -1.04 -1.04
N LYS A 592 26.20 -1.77 0.02
CA LYS A 592 26.57 -1.16 1.32
C LYS A 592 27.86 -0.35 1.22
N LYS A 593 28.84 -0.85 0.47
CA LYS A 593 30.08 -0.14 0.19
C LYS A 593 29.80 1.21 -0.47
N ILE A 594 29.03 1.22 -1.56
CA ILE A 594 28.67 2.46 -2.27
C ILE A 594 27.93 3.41 -1.34
N ARG A 595 26.93 2.93 -0.59
CA ARG A 595 26.09 3.74 0.30
C ARG A 595 26.87 4.46 1.39
N TYR A 596 27.80 3.79 2.07
CA TYR A 596 28.49 4.35 3.24
C TYR A 596 29.88 4.93 2.96
N LYS A 597 30.39 4.80 1.72
CA LYS A 597 31.74 5.27 1.35
C LYS A 597 31.94 6.77 1.65
N LYS A 598 31.02 7.62 1.20
CA LYS A 598 31.10 9.08 1.38
C LYS A 598 31.14 9.44 2.86
N ILE A 599 30.21 8.88 3.65
CA ILE A 599 30.09 9.14 5.10
C ILE A 599 31.36 8.72 5.85
N LEU A 600 31.89 7.52 5.59
CA LEU A 600 33.08 7.03 6.29
C LEU A 600 34.33 7.83 5.92
N ASN A 601 34.48 8.24 4.66
CA ASN A 601 35.58 9.11 4.25
C ASN A 601 35.54 10.43 5.02
N THR A 602 34.36 11.07 5.14
CA THR A 602 34.21 12.30 5.94
C THR A 602 34.58 12.10 7.41
N LEU A 603 34.27 10.94 7.99
CA LEU A 603 34.65 10.62 9.38
C LEU A 603 36.15 10.36 9.54
N GLU A 604 36.79 9.73 8.55
CA GLU A 604 38.24 9.54 8.53
C GLU A 604 39.00 10.86 8.37
N ASP A 605 38.49 11.77 7.52
CA ASP A 605 39.07 13.10 7.35
C ASP A 605 39.03 13.89 8.68
N ARG A 606 38.00 13.71 9.50
CA ARG A 606 37.91 14.32 10.85
C ARG A 606 38.86 13.71 11.87
N ILE A 607 39.32 12.47 11.67
CA ILE A 607 40.34 11.86 12.55
C ILE A 607 41.72 12.41 12.21
N ASN A 608 41.99 12.61 10.91
CA ASN A 608 43.28 13.04 10.40
C ASN A 608 43.54 14.55 10.57
N ASN A 609 42.48 15.35 10.68
CA ASN A 609 42.52 16.76 11.09
C ASN A 609 42.38 16.87 12.62
#